data_AF-A0A6J4T2S8-F1
#
_entry.id   AF-A0A6J4T2S8-F1
#
_cell.length_a   1.000
_cell.length_b   1.000
_cell.length_c   1.000
_cell.angle_alpha   90.00
_cell.angle_beta   90.00
_cell.angle_gamma   90.00
#
_symmetry.space_group_name_H-M   'P 1'
#
loop_
_entity.id
_entity.type
_entity.pdbx_description
1 polymer ?
#
loop_
_entity_poly.entity_id
_entity_poly.type
_entity_poly.pdbx_seq_one_letter_code
_entity_poly.pdbx_strand_id
1 'polypeptide(L)'
;MILERSMNDGFLSNTYLVGEAGGGAGFAVDAGGPVEPLLSKADEFGLELTHVLLTHHHADHVEQLPKILERFPDAQVLAHPLEREALGEFKPELAELVTGEMQPGEDVLVGSLVVTPLHTPGHTAGMLSLLVGSDVFTGDTLFKKSVGGVRATGSTGYEDLKHSVMEVLLALPPLTNIHPGHTDPTTVAAELEHNSFVRVWRGIDPEGAEPCTALGDPATLVLLGDDYDGGHKAWVRWPDGRDDIVPGSQVTVG
;
A
#
# COMPACT_ATOMS: atom_id res chain seq x y z
N MET A 1 17.49 7.32 -1.46
CA MET A 1 17.12 6.93 -2.83
C MET A 1 16.58 5.52 -2.81
N ILE A 2 15.67 5.18 -3.73
CA ILE A 2 15.22 3.80 -3.92
C ILE A 2 16.30 3.07 -4.71
N LEU A 3 16.74 1.92 -4.20
CA LEU A 3 17.87 1.17 -4.74
C LEU A 3 17.45 -0.11 -5.42
N GLU A 4 16.40 -0.77 -4.90
CA GLU A 4 15.87 -2.00 -5.48
C GLU A 4 14.40 -2.17 -5.13
N ARG A 5 13.69 -2.88 -6.02
CA ARG A 5 12.34 -3.37 -5.76
C ARG A 5 12.26 -4.81 -6.23
N SER A 6 11.84 -5.70 -5.36
CA SER A 6 11.42 -7.05 -5.74
C SER A 6 9.91 -7.17 -5.71
N MET A 7 9.38 -8.10 -6.49
CA MET A 7 7.96 -8.43 -6.53
C MET A 7 7.79 -9.94 -6.43
N ASN A 8 6.85 -10.40 -5.62
CA ASN A 8 6.48 -11.80 -5.52
C ASN A 8 5.63 -12.21 -6.73
N ASP A 9 6.01 -13.22 -7.51
CA ASP A 9 5.26 -13.63 -8.71
C ASP A 9 3.84 -14.18 -8.41
N GLY A 10 3.57 -14.60 -7.17
CA GLY A 10 2.27 -15.13 -6.74
C GLY A 10 1.32 -14.05 -6.23
N PHE A 11 1.75 -13.31 -5.21
CA PHE A 11 0.93 -12.25 -4.60
C PHE A 11 1.00 -10.91 -5.35
N LEU A 12 2.03 -10.73 -6.18
CA LEU A 12 2.38 -9.47 -6.83
C LEU A 12 2.77 -8.34 -5.86
N SER A 13 2.99 -8.68 -4.57
CA SER A 13 3.40 -7.74 -3.54
C SER A 13 4.87 -7.38 -3.69
N ASN A 14 5.18 -6.12 -3.41
CA ASN A 14 6.51 -5.54 -3.52
C ASN A 14 7.22 -5.53 -2.16
N THR A 15 8.55 -5.57 -2.22
CA THR A 15 9.41 -5.08 -1.14
C THR A 15 10.35 -4.05 -1.73
N TYR A 16 10.52 -2.90 -1.08
CA TYR A 16 11.40 -1.84 -1.53
C TYR A 16 12.62 -1.70 -0.62
N LEU A 17 13.80 -1.51 -1.20
CA LEU A 17 14.99 -1.09 -0.48
C LEU A 17 15.26 0.39 -0.73
N VAL A 18 15.36 1.16 0.35
CA VAL A 18 15.69 2.58 0.32
C VAL A 18 16.94 2.82 1.14
N GLY A 19 17.88 3.61 0.61
CA GLY A 19 19.12 3.90 1.31
C GLY A 19 19.70 5.27 1.03
N GLU A 20 20.65 5.67 1.87
CA GLU A 20 21.43 6.88 1.69
C GLU A 20 22.29 6.82 0.42
N ALA A 21 22.44 7.97 -0.23
CA ALA A 21 23.33 8.08 -1.38
C ALA A 21 24.78 7.90 -0.91
N GLY A 22 25.45 6.84 -1.39
CA GLY A 22 26.84 6.53 -1.03
C GLY A 22 27.02 5.47 0.05
N GLY A 23 25.95 4.79 0.47
CA GLY A 23 25.97 3.74 1.49
C GLY A 23 25.63 4.26 2.89
N GLY A 24 25.75 3.40 3.91
CA GLY A 24 25.37 3.75 5.29
C GLY A 24 23.99 3.20 5.67
N ALA A 25 23.10 4.04 6.19
CA ALA A 25 21.81 3.55 6.68
C ALA A 25 20.81 3.33 5.53
N GLY A 26 19.99 2.29 5.66
CA GLY A 26 18.84 2.04 4.81
C GLY A 26 17.67 1.44 5.57
N PHE A 27 16.54 1.37 4.88
CA PHE A 27 15.34 0.70 5.36
C PHE A 27 14.63 -0.07 4.25
N ALA A 28 13.89 -1.10 4.64
CA ALA A 28 12.94 -1.76 3.76
C ALA A 28 11.53 -1.21 3.98
N VAL A 29 10.74 -1.11 2.92
CA VAL A 29 9.28 -0.91 3.02
C VAL A 29 8.59 -2.22 2.73
N ASP A 30 7.77 -2.64 3.68
CA ASP A 30 7.14 -3.96 3.73
C ASP A 30 8.18 -5.10 3.59
N ALA A 31 7.69 -6.33 3.45
CA ALA A 31 8.45 -7.56 3.28
C ALA A 31 7.64 -8.62 2.52
N GLY A 32 6.93 -8.22 1.47
CA GLY A 32 6.09 -9.10 0.65
C GLY A 32 6.81 -9.77 -0.53
N GLY A 33 7.63 -9.00 -1.23
CA GLY A 33 8.49 -9.45 -2.32
C GLY A 33 9.74 -10.19 -1.82
N PRO A 34 10.36 -11.05 -2.66
CA PRO A 34 11.60 -11.77 -2.33
C PRO A 34 12.72 -10.84 -1.87
N VAL A 35 13.37 -11.14 -0.75
CA VAL A 35 14.33 -10.19 -0.14
C VAL A 35 15.75 -10.38 -0.65
N GLU A 36 16.09 -11.53 -1.22
CA GLU A 36 17.45 -11.85 -1.67
C GLU A 36 18.03 -10.83 -2.68
N PRO A 37 17.27 -10.32 -3.68
CA PRO A 37 17.75 -9.24 -4.55
C PRO A 37 18.05 -7.94 -3.78
N LEU A 38 17.23 -7.60 -2.78
CA LEU A 38 17.41 -6.41 -1.96
C LEU A 38 18.65 -6.54 -1.08
N LEU A 39 18.86 -7.71 -0.45
CA LEU A 39 20.06 -7.97 0.36
C LEU A 39 21.33 -7.88 -0.51
N SER A 40 21.28 -8.40 -1.73
CA SER A 40 22.39 -8.29 -2.69
C SER A 40 22.67 -6.83 -3.06
N LYS A 41 21.62 -6.02 -3.25
CA LYS A 41 21.76 -4.58 -3.50
C LYS A 41 22.29 -3.83 -2.29
N ALA A 42 21.87 -4.19 -1.08
CA ALA A 42 22.38 -3.61 0.14
C ALA A 42 23.90 -3.84 0.26
N ASP A 43 24.38 -5.06 -0.04
CA ASP A 43 25.81 -5.38 -0.05
C ASP A 43 26.57 -4.58 -1.13
N GLU A 44 26.02 -4.44 -2.34
CA GLU A 44 26.61 -3.65 -3.43
C GLU A 44 26.82 -2.18 -3.04
N PHE A 45 25.88 -1.61 -2.29
CA PHE A 45 25.92 -0.20 -1.88
C PHE A 45 26.53 0.01 -0.49
N GLY A 46 26.95 -1.05 0.21
CA GLY A 46 27.47 -0.96 1.58
C GLY A 46 26.43 -0.39 2.56
N LEU A 47 25.18 -0.84 2.43
CA LEU A 47 24.08 -0.45 3.31
C LEU A 47 23.94 -1.38 4.50
N GLU A 48 23.71 -0.76 5.65
CA GLU A 48 23.18 -1.40 6.84
C GLU A 48 21.68 -1.10 6.91
N LEU A 49 20.86 -2.15 6.84
CA LEU A 49 19.42 -2.01 7.00
C LEU A 49 19.12 -1.82 8.49
N THR A 50 18.78 -0.60 8.87
CA THR A 50 18.52 -0.26 10.28
C THR A 50 17.04 -0.32 10.62
N HIS A 51 16.17 -0.30 9.60
CA HIS A 51 14.72 -0.30 9.78
C HIS A 51 14.00 -1.16 8.75
N VAL A 52 12.85 -1.71 9.15
CA VAL A 52 11.80 -2.21 8.27
C VAL A 52 10.53 -1.45 8.64
N LEU A 53 9.95 -0.74 7.68
CA LEU A 53 8.75 0.08 7.88
C LEU A 53 7.58 -0.63 7.22
N LEU A 54 6.59 -1.02 8.01
CA LEU A 54 5.41 -1.73 7.53
C LEU A 54 4.29 -0.72 7.25
N THR A 55 3.73 -0.78 6.04
CA THR A 55 2.55 -0.01 5.64
C THR A 55 1.29 -0.55 6.32
N HIS A 56 1.16 -1.88 6.37
CA HIS A 56 0.04 -2.59 7.01
C HIS A 56 0.35 -4.07 7.29
N HIS A 57 -0.57 -4.76 7.96
CA HIS A 57 -0.36 -6.09 8.55
C HIS A 57 -0.58 -7.31 7.63
N HIS A 58 -1.05 -7.12 6.39
CA HIS A 58 -1.45 -8.27 5.57
C HIS A 58 -0.30 -9.22 5.30
N ALA A 59 -0.65 -10.51 5.22
CA ALA A 59 0.31 -11.61 5.25
C ALA A 59 1.35 -11.50 4.13
N ASP A 60 0.90 -11.12 2.94
CA ASP A 60 1.70 -10.93 1.74
C ASP A 60 2.51 -9.62 1.74
N HIS A 61 2.43 -8.81 2.80
CA HIS A 61 3.30 -7.66 3.06
C HIS A 61 4.31 -7.90 4.19
N VAL A 62 4.17 -8.97 4.97
CA VAL A 62 5.04 -9.23 6.13
C VAL A 62 5.73 -10.60 6.09
N GLU A 63 5.44 -11.43 5.08
CA GLU A 63 5.88 -12.82 4.99
C GLU A 63 7.41 -12.98 5.09
N GLN A 64 8.18 -12.10 4.43
CA GLN A 64 9.63 -12.21 4.36
C GLN A 64 10.34 -11.46 5.51
N LEU A 65 9.59 -10.89 6.47
CA LEU A 65 10.17 -10.15 7.59
C LEU A 65 11.22 -10.97 8.37
N PRO A 66 11.01 -12.25 8.70
CA PRO A 66 12.02 -13.06 9.39
C PRO A 66 13.35 -13.17 8.63
N LYS A 67 13.32 -13.23 7.29
CA LYS A 67 14.55 -13.32 6.48
C LYS A 67 15.34 -12.01 6.49
N ILE A 68 14.66 -10.86 6.52
CA ILE A 68 15.33 -9.57 6.66
C ILE A 68 16.06 -9.52 8.01
N LEU A 69 15.38 -9.93 9.09
CA LEU A 69 15.94 -9.91 10.44
C LEU A 69 17.00 -11.00 10.69
N GLU A 70 16.98 -12.11 9.95
CA GLU A 70 18.10 -13.06 9.96
C GLU A 70 19.41 -12.41 9.51
N ARG A 71 19.33 -11.52 8.50
CA ARG A 71 20.49 -10.78 8.01
C ARG A 71 20.81 -9.55 8.86
N PHE A 72 19.79 -8.83 9.32
CA PHE A 72 19.90 -7.58 10.07
C PHE A 72 19.16 -7.70 11.40
N PRO A 73 19.70 -8.44 12.39
CA PRO A 73 19.00 -8.76 13.63
C PRO A 73 18.73 -7.55 14.54
N ASP A 74 19.48 -6.47 14.35
CA ASP A 74 19.34 -5.22 15.12
C ASP A 74 18.41 -4.20 14.43
N ALA A 75 17.86 -4.53 13.25
CA ALA A 75 16.95 -3.64 12.54
C ALA A 75 15.65 -3.43 13.31
N GLN A 76 15.19 -2.18 13.39
CA GLN A 76 13.92 -1.84 14.02
C GLN A 76 12.77 -2.11 13.05
N VAL A 77 11.75 -2.84 13.50
CA VAL A 77 10.53 -3.04 12.72
C VAL A 77 9.46 -2.12 13.28
N LEU A 78 9.03 -1.16 12.47
CA LEU A 78 8.05 -0.16 12.87
C LEU A 78 6.75 -0.35 12.09
N ALA A 79 5.63 -0.29 12.81
CA ALA A 79 4.29 -0.37 12.24
C ALA A 79 3.35 0.56 13.02
N HIS A 80 2.23 0.92 12.43
CA HIS A 80 1.16 1.59 13.18
C HIS A 80 0.62 0.67 14.30
N PRO A 81 0.23 1.19 15.48
CA PRO A 81 -0.26 0.35 16.58
C PRO A 81 -1.42 -0.59 16.20
N LEU A 82 -2.39 -0.08 15.43
CA LEU A 82 -3.53 -0.88 14.95
C LEU A 82 -3.10 -2.02 14.01
N GLU A 83 -2.03 -1.82 13.23
CA GLU A 83 -1.51 -2.85 12.34
C GLU A 83 -0.73 -3.90 13.12
N ARG A 84 0.02 -3.48 14.14
CA ARG A 84 0.68 -4.41 15.07
C ARG A 84 -0.33 -5.26 15.83
N GLU A 85 -1.43 -4.66 16.31
CA GLU A 85 -2.51 -5.38 16.98
C GLU A 85 -3.16 -6.40 16.04
N ALA A 86 -3.57 -5.97 14.83
CA ALA A 86 -4.16 -6.86 13.83
C ALA A 86 -3.21 -7.99 13.39
N LEU A 87 -1.91 -7.69 13.25
CA LEU A 87 -0.89 -8.71 12.99
C LEU A 87 -0.85 -9.73 14.14
N GLY A 88 -0.98 -9.28 15.39
CA GLY A 88 -1.00 -10.13 16.58
C GLY A 88 -2.21 -11.06 16.66
N GLU A 89 -3.35 -10.69 16.08
CA GLU A 89 -4.54 -11.54 16.03
C GLU A 89 -4.39 -12.73 15.06
N PHE A 90 -3.64 -12.54 13.96
CA PHE A 90 -3.49 -13.54 12.91
C PHE A 90 -2.14 -14.29 12.92
N LYS A 91 -1.03 -13.59 13.21
CA LYS A 91 0.35 -14.12 13.29
C LYS A 91 1.11 -13.49 14.48
N PRO A 92 0.81 -13.92 15.73
CA PRO A 92 1.46 -13.41 16.94
C PRO A 92 3.00 -13.38 16.86
N GLU A 93 3.61 -14.40 16.26
CA GLU A 93 5.05 -14.52 16.12
C GLU A 93 5.67 -13.43 15.23
N LEU A 94 4.93 -12.89 14.25
CA LEU A 94 5.40 -11.75 13.45
C LEU A 94 5.16 -10.42 14.17
N ALA A 95 4.08 -10.31 14.96
CA ALA A 95 3.83 -9.13 15.78
C ALA A 95 4.89 -8.93 16.88
N GLU A 96 5.49 -10.02 17.38
CA GLU A 96 6.63 -9.99 18.30
C GLU A 96 7.91 -9.42 17.66
N LEU A 97 8.03 -9.47 16.33
CA LEU A 97 9.14 -8.87 15.60
C LEU A 97 8.99 -7.36 15.46
N VAL A 98 7.80 -6.79 15.67
CA VAL A 98 7.56 -5.35 15.65
C VAL A 98 8.15 -4.73 16.92
N THR A 99 9.27 -4.01 16.76
CA THR A 99 10.06 -3.46 17.87
C THR A 99 9.67 -2.03 18.26
N GLY A 100 8.88 -1.33 17.43
CA GLY A 100 8.42 0.02 17.73
C GLY A 100 7.16 0.41 16.96
N GLU A 101 6.66 1.60 17.27
CA GLU A 101 5.44 2.17 16.67
C GLU A 101 5.79 3.29 15.70
N MET A 102 4.99 3.41 14.65
CA MET A 102 5.04 4.50 13.69
C MET A 102 3.73 5.28 13.76
N GLN A 103 3.80 6.56 14.13
CA GLN A 103 2.63 7.43 14.26
C GLN A 103 2.54 8.39 13.07
N PRO A 104 1.34 8.68 12.55
CA PRO A 104 1.16 9.67 11.49
C PRO A 104 1.69 11.05 11.89
N GLY A 105 2.46 11.69 11.00
CA GLY A 105 3.03 13.01 11.22
C GLY A 105 4.23 13.07 12.16
N GLU A 106 4.68 11.93 12.70
CA GLU A 106 5.93 11.82 13.45
C GLU A 106 7.02 11.24 12.55
N ASP A 107 8.01 12.06 12.20
CA ASP A 107 9.08 11.65 11.30
C ASP A 107 9.94 10.53 11.91
N VAL A 108 10.21 9.50 11.10
CA VAL A 108 11.18 8.45 11.39
C VAL A 108 12.50 8.80 10.70
N LEU A 109 13.59 8.81 11.47
CA LEU A 109 14.92 9.11 10.96
C LEU A 109 15.69 7.82 10.69
N VAL A 110 16.10 7.62 9.44
CA VAL A 110 16.95 6.51 9.01
C VAL A 110 18.26 7.08 8.45
N GLY A 111 19.26 7.24 9.32
CA GLY A 111 20.46 8.04 8.99
C GLY A 111 20.07 9.49 8.68
N SER A 112 20.36 9.96 7.47
CA SER A 112 19.93 11.27 6.95
C SER A 112 18.59 11.24 6.22
N LEU A 113 17.98 10.07 6.02
CA LEU A 113 16.66 9.95 5.42
C LEU A 113 15.59 10.34 6.46
N VAL A 114 14.65 11.16 6.02
CA VAL A 114 13.45 11.51 6.79
C VAL A 114 12.27 10.82 6.14
N VAL A 115 11.61 9.95 6.90
CA VAL A 115 10.38 9.28 6.49
C VAL A 115 9.21 9.88 7.25
N THR A 116 8.28 10.49 6.53
CA THR A 116 7.06 11.06 7.11
C THR A 116 5.90 10.08 6.89
N PRO A 117 5.38 9.44 7.95
CA PRO A 117 4.21 8.57 7.84
C PRO A 117 2.94 9.41 7.65
N LEU A 118 2.16 9.06 6.63
CA LEU A 118 0.86 9.65 6.31
C LEU A 118 -0.22 8.61 6.63
N HIS A 119 -1.22 8.97 7.44
CA HIS A 119 -2.34 8.07 7.71
C HIS A 119 -3.23 7.96 6.47
N THR A 120 -3.39 6.75 5.94
CA THR A 120 -4.16 6.50 4.72
C THR A 120 -5.12 5.31 4.90
N PRO A 121 -6.04 5.37 5.88
CA PRO A 121 -6.96 4.28 6.18
C PRO A 121 -7.92 4.00 5.00
N GLY A 122 -8.57 2.84 5.07
CA GLY A 122 -9.54 2.39 4.09
C GLY A 122 -9.36 0.91 3.85
N HIS A 123 -8.20 0.51 3.32
CA HIS A 123 -7.85 -0.91 3.16
C HIS A 123 -7.71 -1.61 4.53
N THR A 124 -6.97 -0.98 5.44
CA THR A 124 -6.91 -1.31 6.87
C THR A 124 -7.03 -0.02 7.71
N ALA A 125 -7.26 -0.15 9.01
CA ALA A 125 -7.49 0.99 9.90
C ALA A 125 -6.21 1.77 10.27
N GLY A 126 -5.08 1.08 10.39
CA GLY A 126 -3.79 1.67 10.71
C GLY A 126 -2.87 1.86 9.51
N MET A 127 -3.40 1.73 8.29
CA MET A 127 -2.66 1.87 7.04
C MET A 127 -1.83 3.16 7.00
N LEU A 128 -0.53 3.03 6.74
CA LEU A 128 0.37 4.17 6.55
C LEU A 128 0.95 4.19 5.14
N SER A 129 0.92 5.37 4.53
CA SER A 129 1.74 5.69 3.36
C SER A 129 3.01 6.41 3.81
N LEU A 130 4.17 6.07 3.25
CA LEU A 130 5.47 6.56 3.73
C LEU A 130 6.08 7.54 2.74
N LEU A 131 6.13 8.82 3.08
CA LEU A 131 6.72 9.86 2.23
C LEU A 131 8.19 10.06 2.55
N VAL A 132 9.05 9.97 1.53
CA VAL A 132 10.51 10.19 1.63
C VAL A 132 10.97 11.03 0.44
N GLY A 133 11.27 12.31 0.70
CA GLY A 133 11.63 13.24 -0.37
C GLY A 133 10.50 13.40 -1.39
N SER A 134 10.71 12.95 -2.63
CA SER A 134 9.75 13.01 -3.74
C SER A 134 9.05 11.68 -4.03
N ASP A 135 9.19 10.69 -3.15
CA ASP A 135 8.69 9.33 -3.31
C ASP A 135 7.73 9.00 -2.16
N VAL A 136 6.58 8.40 -2.47
CA VAL A 136 5.64 7.90 -1.46
C VAL A 136 5.36 6.42 -1.69
N PHE A 137 5.48 5.62 -0.62
CA PHE A 137 5.09 4.21 -0.63
C PHE A 137 3.66 4.09 -0.12
N THR A 138 2.75 3.55 -0.93
CA THR A 138 1.30 3.66 -0.67
C THR A 138 0.65 2.38 -0.16
N GLY A 139 1.43 1.30 -0.03
CA GLY A 139 0.91 -0.03 0.23
C GLY A 139 -0.29 -0.30 -0.69
N ASP A 140 -1.37 -0.75 -0.06
CA ASP A 140 -2.63 -1.11 -0.69
C ASP A 140 -3.70 -0.01 -0.70
N THR A 141 -3.33 1.25 -0.47
CA THR A 141 -4.27 2.38 -0.59
C THR A 141 -4.45 2.78 -2.06
N LEU A 142 -3.35 2.97 -2.78
CA LEU A 142 -3.35 3.47 -4.16
C LEU A 142 -2.37 2.68 -5.02
N PHE A 143 -2.86 2.20 -6.16
CA PHE A 143 -2.10 1.45 -7.16
C PHE A 143 -2.02 2.24 -8.46
N LYS A 144 -1.15 1.81 -9.38
CA LYS A 144 -1.15 2.33 -10.74
C LYS A 144 -2.48 2.01 -11.43
N LYS A 145 -3.25 3.04 -11.77
CA LYS A 145 -4.58 2.98 -12.42
C LYS A 145 -5.69 2.25 -11.63
N SER A 146 -5.45 1.86 -10.38
CA SER A 146 -6.42 1.18 -9.52
C SER A 146 -6.33 1.72 -8.09
N VAL A 147 -7.19 1.24 -7.19
CA VAL A 147 -7.22 1.62 -5.76
C VAL A 147 -7.39 0.38 -4.88
N GLY A 148 -7.13 0.53 -3.58
CA GLY A 148 -7.34 -0.53 -2.59
C GLY A 148 -8.76 -1.10 -2.57
N GLY A 149 -8.89 -2.38 -2.21
CA GLY A 149 -10.19 -2.94 -1.82
C GLY A 149 -10.51 -2.64 -0.35
N VAL A 150 -11.79 -2.60 0.02
CA VAL A 150 -12.23 -2.24 1.39
C VAL A 150 -13.06 -3.34 2.07
N ARG A 151 -12.73 -4.59 1.75
CA ARG A 151 -13.43 -5.79 2.24
C ARG A 151 -12.54 -6.72 3.07
N ALA A 152 -11.23 -6.46 3.11
CA ALA A 152 -10.32 -7.20 3.96
C ALA A 152 -10.62 -6.92 5.44
N THR A 153 -10.23 -7.85 6.31
CA THR A 153 -10.34 -7.67 7.76
C THR A 153 -9.59 -6.41 8.19
N GLY A 154 -10.17 -5.63 9.10
CA GLY A 154 -9.57 -4.37 9.56
C GLY A 154 -9.82 -3.17 8.64
N SER A 155 -10.53 -3.33 7.52
CA SER A 155 -10.93 -2.22 6.65
C SER A 155 -11.86 -1.23 7.36
N THR A 156 -11.69 0.06 7.05
CA THR A 156 -12.57 1.14 7.51
C THR A 156 -13.54 1.63 6.44
N GLY A 157 -13.49 1.04 5.24
CA GLY A 157 -14.49 1.24 4.19
C GLY A 157 -14.12 2.24 3.10
N TYR A 158 -15.04 2.41 2.17
CA TYR A 158 -14.86 3.17 0.94
C TYR A 158 -14.57 4.66 1.18
N GLU A 159 -15.30 5.31 2.09
CA GLU A 159 -15.17 6.76 2.31
C GLU A 159 -13.76 7.12 2.82
N ASP A 160 -13.22 6.33 3.74
CA ASP A 160 -11.85 6.49 4.23
C ASP A 160 -10.84 6.24 3.11
N LEU A 161 -11.00 5.19 2.30
CA LEU A 161 -10.13 4.94 1.15
C LEU A 161 -10.13 6.12 0.18
N LYS A 162 -11.31 6.60 -0.20
CA LYS A 162 -11.46 7.72 -1.12
C LYS A 162 -10.83 8.98 -0.55
N HIS A 163 -11.03 9.27 0.74
CA HIS A 163 -10.39 10.39 1.42
C HIS A 163 -8.86 10.26 1.38
N SER A 164 -8.33 9.11 1.76
CA SER A 164 -6.90 8.81 1.74
C SER A 164 -6.28 8.98 0.36
N VAL A 165 -6.96 8.53 -0.69
CA VAL A 165 -6.48 8.71 -2.07
C VAL A 165 -6.56 10.18 -2.48
N MET A 166 -7.73 10.82 -2.36
CA MET A 166 -7.99 12.13 -2.95
C MET A 166 -7.38 13.29 -2.17
N GLU A 167 -7.50 13.26 -0.84
CA GLU A 167 -7.18 14.40 0.03
C GLU A 167 -5.79 14.29 0.66
N VAL A 168 -5.19 13.09 0.68
CA VAL A 168 -3.84 12.86 1.21
C VAL A 168 -2.87 12.59 0.07
N LEU A 169 -3.02 11.48 -0.65
CA LEU A 169 -2.02 11.03 -1.63
C LEU A 169 -2.00 11.89 -2.90
N LEU A 170 -3.16 12.18 -3.48
CA LEU A 170 -3.25 12.99 -4.71
C LEU A 170 -3.22 14.50 -4.45
N ALA A 171 -3.18 14.92 -3.18
CA ALA A 171 -2.89 16.28 -2.76
C ALA A 171 -1.37 16.58 -2.71
N LEU A 172 -0.53 15.55 -2.77
CA LEU A 172 0.93 15.70 -2.89
C LEU A 172 1.30 16.37 -4.24
N PRO A 173 2.55 16.90 -4.37
CA PRO A 173 3.00 17.47 -5.63
C PRO A 173 2.79 16.53 -6.83
N PRO A 174 2.40 17.02 -8.02
CA PRO A 174 2.09 16.15 -9.17
C PRO A 174 3.25 15.25 -9.63
N LEU A 175 4.50 15.66 -9.37
CA LEU A 175 5.70 14.90 -9.73
C LEU A 175 6.13 13.90 -8.65
N THR A 176 5.38 13.77 -7.54
CA THR A 176 5.65 12.75 -6.53
C THR A 176 5.48 11.36 -7.15
N ASN A 177 6.52 10.53 -7.02
CA ASN A 177 6.47 9.13 -7.45
C ASN A 177 5.69 8.31 -6.42
N ILE A 178 4.85 7.42 -6.90
CA ILE A 178 4.04 6.51 -6.09
C ILE A 178 4.59 5.10 -6.26
N HIS A 179 4.91 4.46 -5.14
CA HIS A 179 5.48 3.12 -5.05
C HIS A 179 4.49 2.20 -4.31
N PRO A 180 3.61 1.51 -5.04
CA PRO A 180 2.54 0.74 -4.44
C PRO A 180 3.01 -0.55 -3.77
N GLY A 181 2.14 -1.06 -2.90
CA GLY A 181 2.24 -2.38 -2.31
C GLY A 181 2.32 -3.50 -3.35
N HIS A 182 1.63 -3.36 -4.49
CA HIS A 182 1.66 -4.35 -5.57
C HIS A 182 2.02 -3.76 -6.92
N THR A 183 2.77 -4.53 -7.72
CA THR A 183 3.08 -4.25 -9.14
C THR A 183 3.83 -2.94 -9.38
N ASP A 184 3.46 -2.14 -10.38
CA ASP A 184 4.28 -1.07 -10.97
C ASP A 184 4.11 0.31 -10.30
N PRO A 185 5.19 1.14 -10.27
CA PRO A 185 5.09 2.48 -9.74
C PRO A 185 4.40 3.42 -10.74
N THR A 186 3.97 4.56 -10.24
CA THR A 186 3.28 5.61 -11.00
C THR A 186 3.64 7.00 -10.43
N THR A 187 2.90 8.03 -10.80
CA THR A 187 3.05 9.39 -10.23
C THR A 187 1.68 9.98 -9.90
N VAL A 188 1.65 10.94 -8.98
CA VAL A 188 0.42 11.68 -8.65
C VAL A 188 -0.23 12.26 -9.92
N ALA A 189 0.55 12.88 -10.81
CA ALA A 189 0.04 13.41 -12.07
C ALA A 189 -0.60 12.32 -12.95
N ALA A 190 0.05 11.17 -13.10
CA ALA A 190 -0.47 10.08 -13.92
C ALA A 190 -1.78 9.51 -13.34
N GLU A 191 -1.89 9.35 -12.02
CA GLU A 191 -3.12 8.86 -11.39
C GLU A 191 -4.25 9.89 -11.47
N LEU A 192 -3.95 11.18 -11.29
CA LEU A 192 -4.92 12.25 -11.52
C LEU A 192 -5.48 12.27 -12.96
N GLU A 193 -4.65 11.93 -13.95
CA GLU A 193 -5.03 11.96 -15.36
C GLU A 193 -5.73 10.69 -15.83
N HIS A 194 -5.27 9.52 -15.37
CA HIS A 194 -5.58 8.23 -15.98
C HIS A 194 -6.26 7.19 -15.08
N ASN A 195 -6.29 7.37 -13.75
CA ASN A 195 -6.96 6.41 -12.87
C ASN A 195 -8.48 6.55 -12.97
N SER A 196 -9.18 5.50 -13.39
CA SER A 196 -10.62 5.56 -13.67
C SER A 196 -11.44 5.90 -12.42
N PHE A 197 -11.06 5.41 -11.24
CA PHE A 197 -11.75 5.73 -9.98
C PHE A 197 -11.62 7.21 -9.67
N VAL A 198 -10.39 7.73 -9.75
CA VAL A 198 -10.07 9.15 -9.51
C VAL A 198 -10.82 10.06 -10.48
N ARG A 199 -10.89 9.69 -11.76
CA ARG A 199 -11.59 10.49 -12.77
C ARG A 199 -13.09 10.57 -12.49
N VAL A 200 -13.72 9.47 -12.08
CA VAL A 200 -15.13 9.47 -11.66
C VAL A 200 -15.31 10.27 -10.37
N TRP A 201 -14.45 10.09 -9.36
CA TRP A 201 -14.50 10.88 -8.11
C TRP A 201 -14.37 12.39 -8.33
N ARG A 202 -13.61 12.80 -9.35
CA ARG A 202 -13.45 14.20 -9.76
C ARG A 202 -14.58 14.72 -10.65
N GLY A 203 -15.55 13.87 -11.01
CA GLY A 203 -16.64 14.21 -11.92
C GLY A 203 -16.20 14.45 -13.36
N ILE A 204 -15.03 13.95 -13.76
CA ILE A 204 -14.53 14.04 -15.14
C ILE A 204 -15.26 13.01 -16.01
N ASP A 205 -15.34 11.78 -15.50
CA ASP A 205 -16.09 10.70 -16.13
C ASP A 205 -17.38 10.45 -15.34
N PRO A 206 -18.47 10.02 -16.01
CA PRO A 206 -19.75 9.76 -15.33
C PRO A 206 -19.70 8.47 -14.51
N GLU A 207 -20.50 8.42 -13.45
CA GLU A 207 -20.81 7.16 -12.76
C GLU A 207 -21.64 6.25 -13.67
N GLY A 208 -21.36 4.95 -13.61
CA GLY A 208 -22.21 3.88 -14.13
C GLY A 208 -23.48 3.72 -13.29
N ALA A 209 -24.47 3.05 -13.87
CA ALA A 209 -25.76 2.80 -13.22
C ALA A 209 -26.34 1.41 -13.57
N GLU A 210 -25.48 0.49 -14.03
CA GLU A 210 -25.91 -0.84 -14.47
C GLU A 210 -26.24 -1.72 -13.26
N PRO A 211 -27.40 -2.41 -13.24
CA PRO A 211 -27.67 -3.41 -12.21
C PRO A 211 -26.64 -4.55 -12.27
N CYS A 212 -26.13 -4.95 -11.12
CA CYS A 212 -25.20 -6.07 -11.00
C CYS A 212 -25.51 -6.92 -9.77
N THR A 213 -24.86 -8.08 -9.70
CA THR A 213 -24.72 -8.85 -8.46
C THR A 213 -23.26 -8.80 -8.05
N ALA A 214 -22.99 -8.32 -6.84
CA ALA A 214 -21.65 -8.20 -6.28
C ALA A 214 -21.58 -8.99 -4.97
N LEU A 215 -20.60 -9.89 -4.84
CA LEU A 215 -20.45 -10.78 -3.68
C LEU A 215 -21.71 -11.61 -3.36
N GLY A 216 -22.57 -11.86 -4.35
CA GLY A 216 -23.82 -12.60 -4.20
C GLY A 216 -25.06 -11.73 -3.90
N ASP A 217 -24.88 -10.42 -3.67
CA ASP A 217 -25.97 -9.50 -3.35
C ASP A 217 -26.26 -8.53 -4.51
N PRO A 218 -27.53 -8.08 -4.68
CA PRO A 218 -27.87 -7.05 -5.67
C PRO A 218 -27.18 -5.72 -5.38
N ALA A 219 -26.63 -5.09 -6.41
CA ALA A 219 -25.97 -3.80 -6.34
C ALA A 219 -26.12 -3.03 -7.67
N THR A 220 -25.59 -1.81 -7.70
CA THR A 220 -25.38 -1.02 -8.92
C THR A 220 -23.89 -0.97 -9.20
N LEU A 221 -23.47 -1.32 -10.42
CA LEU A 221 -22.10 -1.15 -10.88
C LEU A 221 -21.87 0.32 -11.23
N VAL A 222 -21.05 0.99 -10.41
CA VAL A 222 -20.66 2.39 -10.63
C VAL A 222 -19.46 2.47 -11.56
N LEU A 223 -18.48 1.58 -11.40
CA LEU A 223 -17.31 1.50 -12.28
C LEU A 223 -16.73 0.08 -12.27
N LEU A 224 -16.34 -0.40 -13.44
CA LEU A 224 -15.45 -1.55 -13.60
C LEU A 224 -14.15 -1.04 -14.24
N GLY A 225 -13.11 -0.90 -13.43
CA GLY A 225 -11.79 -0.43 -13.87
C GLY A 225 -10.78 -1.58 -13.97
N ASP A 226 -9.67 -1.32 -14.65
CA ASP A 226 -8.51 -2.23 -14.63
C ASP A 226 -7.95 -2.34 -13.19
N ASP A 227 -7.46 -3.51 -12.81
CA ASP A 227 -6.77 -3.72 -11.54
C ASP A 227 -5.27 -3.98 -11.74
N TYR A 228 -4.51 -3.90 -10.64
CA TYR A 228 -3.06 -4.06 -10.68
C TYR A 228 -2.60 -5.42 -11.21
N ASP A 229 -3.40 -6.47 -11.00
CA ASP A 229 -3.10 -7.87 -11.35
C ASP A 229 -3.48 -8.24 -12.80
N GLY A 230 -3.91 -7.26 -13.60
CA GLY A 230 -4.43 -7.48 -14.95
C GLY A 230 -5.88 -7.98 -14.98
N GLY A 231 -6.51 -8.13 -13.82
CA GLY A 231 -7.94 -8.30 -13.65
C GLY A 231 -8.68 -6.96 -13.64
N HIS A 232 -9.79 -6.93 -12.91
CA HIS A 232 -10.61 -5.74 -12.78
C HIS A 232 -10.96 -5.46 -11.33
N LYS A 233 -11.12 -4.19 -11.01
CA LYS A 233 -11.63 -3.71 -9.73
C LYS A 233 -12.99 -3.05 -9.97
N ALA A 234 -13.96 -3.38 -9.12
CA ALA A 234 -15.31 -2.86 -9.23
C ALA A 234 -15.62 -1.90 -8.08
N TRP A 235 -16.11 -0.71 -8.43
CA TRP A 235 -16.84 0.14 -7.50
C TRP A 235 -18.33 -0.17 -7.65
N VAL A 236 -18.94 -0.63 -6.57
CA VAL A 236 -20.36 -0.93 -6.50
C VAL A 236 -21.07 -0.04 -5.48
N ARG A 237 -22.34 0.24 -5.73
CA ARG A 237 -23.25 0.92 -4.81
C ARG A 237 -24.34 -0.04 -4.35
N TRP A 238 -24.45 -0.23 -3.05
CA TRP A 238 -25.44 -1.09 -2.43
C TRP A 238 -26.84 -0.44 -2.44
N PRO A 239 -27.93 -1.22 -2.27
CA PRO A 239 -29.29 -0.67 -2.24
C PRO A 239 -29.55 0.35 -1.11
N ASP A 240 -28.74 0.33 -0.05
CA ASP A 240 -28.79 1.30 1.05
C ASP A 240 -28.02 2.61 0.75
N GLY A 241 -27.41 2.72 -0.43
CA GLY A 241 -26.67 3.88 -0.89
C GLY A 241 -25.19 3.89 -0.52
N ARG A 242 -24.68 2.91 0.24
CA ARG A 242 -23.26 2.81 0.56
C ARG A 242 -22.46 2.37 -0.66
N ASP A 243 -21.27 2.96 -0.81
CA ASP A 243 -20.30 2.61 -1.85
C ASP A 243 -19.25 1.62 -1.31
N ASP A 244 -18.68 0.80 -2.19
CA ASP A 244 -17.69 -0.24 -1.85
C ASP A 244 -16.75 -0.51 -3.04
N ILE A 245 -15.51 -0.91 -2.75
CA ILE A 245 -14.53 -1.34 -3.75
C ILE A 245 -14.24 -2.83 -3.55
N VAL A 246 -14.61 -3.63 -4.55
CA VAL A 246 -14.54 -5.09 -4.51
C VAL A 246 -13.76 -5.66 -5.70
N PRO A 247 -13.24 -6.90 -5.62
CA PRO A 247 -12.67 -7.57 -6.79
C PRO A 247 -13.71 -7.70 -7.90
N GLY A 248 -13.37 -7.30 -9.12
CA GLY A 248 -14.28 -7.38 -10.27
C GLY A 248 -14.68 -8.81 -10.63
N SER A 249 -13.84 -9.79 -10.28
CA SER A 249 -14.17 -11.23 -10.38
C SER A 249 -15.35 -11.67 -9.52
N GLN A 250 -15.75 -10.85 -8.54
CA GLN A 250 -16.91 -11.07 -7.68
C GLN A 250 -18.16 -10.30 -8.14
N VAL A 251 -18.13 -9.70 -9.33
CA VAL A 251 -19.24 -8.91 -9.89
C VAL A 251 -19.73 -9.53 -11.19
N THR A 252 -21.05 -9.71 -11.30
CA THR A 252 -21.74 -10.12 -12.54
C THR A 252 -22.70 -9.02 -12.96
N VAL A 253 -22.56 -8.53 -14.19
CA VAL A 253 -23.51 -7.59 -14.80
C VAL A 253 -24.65 -8.38 -15.46
N GLY A 254 -25.89 -7.94 -15.23
CA GLY A 254 -27.11 -8.61 -15.70
C GLY A 254 -27.47 -8.32 -17.16
#